data_AF-A0A958KBR3-F1
#
_entry.id   AF-A0A958KBR3-F1
#
_cell.length_a   1.000
_cell.length_b   1.000
_cell.length_c   1.000
_cell.angle_alpha   90.00
_cell.angle_beta   90.00
_cell.angle_gamma   90.00
#
_symmetry.space_group_name_H-M   'P 1'
#
loop_
_entity.id
_entity.type
_entity.pdbx_description
1 polymer ?
#
loop_
_entity_poly.entity_id
_entity_poly.type
_entity_poly.pdbx_seq_one_letter_code
_entity_poly.pdbx_strand_id
1 'polypeptide(L)'
;LFNEDPGTESVIMIGEIGGSAEEEAAAWVKSNMKKPVVGFIAGVSAPKGRTMGHAGAIVSGSSGTAEAKFAAMEDAGIHVVRSPAQLGSKMKEVIGK
;
A
#
# COMPACT_ATOMS: atom_id res chain seq x y z
N LEU A 1 -7.30 12.89 7.95
CA LEU A 1 -6.18 13.32 8.83
C LEU A 1 -5.00 13.80 8.00
N PHE A 2 -4.15 12.92 7.45
CA PHE A 2 -2.93 13.32 6.73
C PHE A 2 -3.14 14.15 5.46
N ASN A 3 -4.22 13.90 4.70
CA ASN A 3 -4.49 14.64 3.46
C ASN A 3 -4.69 16.14 3.68
N GLU A 4 -5.28 16.53 4.80
CA GLU A 4 -5.65 17.93 5.10
C GLU A 4 -4.69 18.60 6.08
N ASP A 5 -3.75 17.87 6.68
CA ASP A 5 -2.76 18.43 7.60
C ASP A 5 -1.66 19.20 6.85
N PRO A 6 -1.53 20.53 6.99
CA PRO A 6 -0.51 21.30 6.26
C PRO A 6 0.94 20.90 6.59
N GLY A 7 1.20 20.26 7.75
CA GLY A 7 2.54 19.80 8.13
C GLY A 7 2.97 18.49 7.46
N THR A 8 2.04 17.73 6.89
CA THR A 8 2.35 16.48 6.19
C THR A 8 2.69 16.77 4.73
N GLU A 9 3.93 16.51 4.31
CA GLU A 9 4.35 16.68 2.91
C GLU A 9 3.95 15.49 2.02
N SER A 10 3.93 14.27 2.57
CA SER A 10 3.75 13.02 1.82
C SER A 10 3.35 11.87 2.76
N VAL A 11 2.79 10.78 2.23
CA VAL A 11 2.34 9.63 3.02
C VAL A 11 2.99 8.33 2.55
N ILE A 12 3.34 7.47 3.49
CA ILE A 12 3.71 6.08 3.22
C ILE A 12 2.52 5.18 3.62
N MET A 13 2.03 4.37 2.69
CA MET A 13 1.00 3.36 2.94
C MET A 13 1.62 1.96 3.00
N ILE A 14 1.58 1.33 4.17
CA ILE A 14 2.06 -0.05 4.37
C ILE A 14 0.83 -0.93 4.61
N GLY A 15 0.58 -1.84 3.68
CA GLY A 15 -0.45 -2.85 3.79
C GLY A 15 0.10 -4.25 4.01
N GLU A 16 -0.80 -5.21 4.12
CA GLU A 16 -0.51 -6.63 4.17
C GLU A 16 -1.46 -7.44 3.28
N ILE A 17 -1.12 -8.69 2.99
CA ILE A 17 -2.05 -9.63 2.34
C ILE A 17 -3.32 -9.85 3.18
N GLY A 18 -4.42 -10.19 2.52
CA GLY A 18 -5.71 -10.48 3.16
C GLY A 18 -6.62 -9.26 3.30
N GLY A 19 -7.93 -9.46 3.12
CA GLY A 19 -8.91 -8.36 3.06
C GLY A 19 -8.75 -7.45 1.83
N SER A 20 -9.54 -6.37 1.80
CA SER A 20 -9.67 -5.43 0.66
C SER A 20 -9.32 -3.98 0.98
N ALA A 21 -8.79 -3.72 2.19
CA ALA A 21 -8.66 -2.36 2.72
C ALA A 21 -7.72 -1.49 1.86
N GLU A 22 -6.66 -2.08 1.30
CA GLU A 22 -5.69 -1.39 0.46
C GLU A 22 -6.24 -1.09 -0.92
N GLU A 23 -7.07 -1.95 -1.49
CA GLU A 23 -7.80 -1.67 -2.72
C GLU A 23 -8.80 -0.52 -2.52
N GLU A 24 -9.55 -0.53 -1.42
CA GLU A 24 -10.47 0.54 -1.04
C GLU A 24 -9.73 1.86 -0.77
N ALA A 25 -8.59 1.78 -0.09
CA ALA A 25 -7.71 2.94 0.14
C ALA A 25 -7.14 3.48 -1.18
N ALA A 26 -6.74 2.62 -2.11
CA ALA A 26 -6.27 3.03 -3.43
C ALA A 26 -7.36 3.77 -4.21
N ALA A 27 -8.60 3.25 -4.21
CA ALA A 27 -9.73 3.95 -4.84
C ALA A 27 -10.00 5.33 -4.20
N TRP A 28 -9.88 5.43 -2.87
CA TRP A 28 -9.98 6.70 -2.18
C TRP A 28 -8.83 7.65 -2.53
N VAL A 29 -7.59 7.15 -2.58
CA VAL A 29 -6.39 7.92 -2.92
C VAL A 29 -6.54 8.52 -4.31
N LYS A 30 -6.93 7.72 -5.29
CA LYS A 30 -7.15 8.16 -6.68
C LYS A 30 -8.11 9.35 -6.78
N SER A 31 -9.13 9.38 -5.93
CA SER A 31 -10.23 10.35 -6.00
C SER A 31 -10.02 11.57 -5.09
N ASN A 32 -9.24 11.46 -4.02
CA ASN A 32 -9.24 12.46 -2.94
C ASN A 32 -7.85 12.92 -2.48
N MET A 33 -6.81 12.09 -2.66
CA MET A 33 -5.51 12.37 -2.07
C MET A 33 -4.78 13.44 -2.87
N LYS A 34 -4.38 14.51 -2.19
CA LYS A 34 -3.69 15.66 -2.77
C LYS A 34 -2.17 15.57 -2.65
N LYS A 35 -1.69 14.62 -1.86
CA LYS A 35 -0.27 14.48 -1.48
C LYS A 35 0.31 13.20 -2.06
N PRO A 36 1.61 13.18 -2.37
CA PRO A 36 2.24 11.98 -2.89
C PRO A 36 2.14 10.82 -1.90
N VAL A 37 1.86 9.64 -2.44
CA VAL A 37 1.80 8.40 -1.66
C VAL A 37 2.82 7.41 -2.22
N VAL A 38 3.64 6.86 -1.34
CA VAL A 38 4.47 5.68 -1.62
C VAL A 38 3.85 4.51 -0.87
N GLY A 39 3.84 3.32 -1.45
CA GLY A 39 3.27 2.18 -0.74
C GLY A 39 3.92 0.82 -1.00
N PHE A 40 3.62 -0.10 -0.09
CA PHE A 40 4.19 -1.44 -0.01
C PHE A 40 3.16 -2.41 0.58
N ILE A 41 3.16 -3.66 0.12
CA ILE A 41 2.34 -4.74 0.68
C ILE A 41 3.24 -5.84 1.24
N ALA A 42 3.10 -6.13 2.53
CA ALA A 42 3.79 -7.21 3.21
C ALA A 42 3.16 -8.57 2.92
N GLY A 43 3.96 -9.64 3.08
CA GLY A 43 3.44 -11.02 3.01
C GLY A 43 3.30 -11.61 1.60
N VAL A 44 3.91 -10.99 0.58
CA VAL A 44 3.93 -11.51 -0.82
C VAL A 44 4.47 -12.95 -0.90
N SER A 45 5.40 -13.33 -0.04
CA SER A 45 5.96 -14.68 0.04
C SER A 45 5.21 -15.66 0.94
N ALA A 46 4.04 -15.25 1.47
CA ALA A 46 3.28 -16.10 2.38
C ALA A 46 2.68 -17.30 1.62
N PRO A 47 2.77 -18.52 2.20
CA PRO A 47 2.13 -19.69 1.62
C PRO A 47 0.59 -19.55 1.68
N LYS A 48 -0.09 -20.00 0.62
CA LYS A 48 -1.55 -19.98 0.54
C LYS A 48 -2.19 -20.71 1.73
N GLY A 49 -3.27 -20.16 2.27
CA GLY A 49 -4.03 -20.77 3.36
C GLY A 49 -3.35 -20.74 4.72
N ARG A 50 -2.24 -20.00 4.89
CA ARG A 50 -1.57 -19.83 6.17
C ARG A 50 -1.78 -18.42 6.70
N THR A 51 -2.22 -18.31 7.95
CA THR A 51 -2.26 -17.04 8.68
C THR A 51 -0.83 -16.66 9.09
N MET A 52 -0.42 -15.44 8.74
CA MET A 52 0.90 -14.90 9.07
C MET A 52 0.83 -13.99 10.29
N GLY A 53 0.85 -14.56 11.50
CA GLY A 53 0.88 -13.80 12.76
C GLY A 53 -0.43 -13.05 13.05
N HIS A 54 -0.68 -11.93 12.36
CA HIS A 54 -1.92 -11.18 12.44
C HIS A 54 -3.11 -12.02 11.98
N ALA A 55 -4.23 -11.96 12.71
CA ALA A 55 -5.43 -12.74 12.41
C ALA A 55 -6.01 -12.43 11.01
N GLY A 56 -5.81 -11.21 10.51
CA GLY A 56 -6.25 -10.75 9.19
C GLY A 56 -5.33 -11.15 8.03
N ALA A 57 -4.09 -11.55 8.31
CA ALA A 57 -3.08 -11.86 7.30
C ALA A 57 -3.26 -13.27 6.72
N ILE A 58 -4.40 -13.50 6.07
CA ILE A 58 -4.74 -14.74 5.37
C ILE A 58 -5.24 -14.45 3.96
N VAL A 59 -4.65 -15.13 2.97
CA VAL A 59 -5.16 -15.10 1.60
C VAL A 59 -6.27 -16.15 1.47
N SER A 60 -7.52 -15.71 1.47
CA SER A 60 -8.69 -16.57 1.23
C SER A 60 -9.18 -16.43 -0.21
N GLY A 61 -8.99 -17.48 -1.01
CA GLY A 61 -9.41 -17.49 -2.42
C GLY A 61 -8.56 -16.57 -3.31
N SER A 62 -9.22 -15.80 -4.18
CA SER A 62 -8.59 -14.90 -5.15
C SER A 62 -8.58 -13.42 -4.72
N SER A 63 -9.19 -13.08 -3.58
CA SER A 63 -9.30 -11.71 -3.07
C SER A 63 -8.22 -11.42 -2.03
N GLY A 64 -7.73 -10.18 -1.97
CA GLY A 64 -6.70 -9.76 -1.01
C GLY A 64 -5.30 -10.31 -1.29
N THR A 65 -5.02 -10.70 -2.54
CA THR A 65 -3.66 -11.06 -2.97
C THR A 65 -2.78 -9.82 -3.01
N ALA A 66 -1.47 -9.99 -2.77
CA ALA A 66 -0.55 -8.87 -2.85
C ALA A 66 -0.53 -8.27 -4.26
N GLU A 67 -0.62 -9.09 -5.30
CA GLU A 67 -0.65 -8.66 -6.69
C GLU A 67 -1.86 -7.78 -7.00
N ALA A 68 -3.05 -8.17 -6.54
CA ALA A 68 -4.26 -7.36 -6.72
C ALA A 68 -4.14 -6.01 -6.01
N LYS A 69 -3.62 -6.01 -4.78
CA LYS A 69 -3.38 -4.78 -4.01
C LYS A 69 -2.38 -3.86 -4.70
N PHE A 70 -1.26 -4.40 -5.16
CA PHE A 70 -0.27 -3.62 -5.91
C PHE A 70 -0.85 -3.03 -7.19
N ALA A 71 -1.63 -3.80 -7.95
CA ALA A 71 -2.28 -3.30 -9.17
C ALA A 71 -3.26 -2.15 -8.87
N ALA A 72 -4.07 -2.27 -7.81
CA ALA A 72 -4.97 -1.21 -7.39
C ALA A 72 -4.20 0.06 -6.96
N MET A 73 -3.11 -0.12 -6.20
CA MET A 73 -2.25 1.00 -5.78
C MET A 73 -1.60 1.70 -6.97
N GLU A 74 -1.06 0.95 -7.93
CA GLU A 74 -0.43 1.48 -9.14
C GLU A 74 -1.46 2.25 -10.01
N ASP A 75 -2.67 1.71 -10.20
CA ASP A 75 -3.77 2.38 -10.93
C ASP A 75 -4.25 3.67 -10.23
N ALA A 76 -4.13 3.74 -8.91
CA ALA A 76 -4.43 4.94 -8.13
C ALA A 76 -3.32 6.01 -8.17
N GLY A 77 -2.19 5.74 -8.84
CA GLY A 77 -1.04 6.64 -8.88
C GLY A 77 -0.16 6.58 -7.63
N ILE A 78 -0.31 5.55 -6.80
CA ILE A 78 0.57 5.32 -5.65
C ILE A 78 1.90 4.77 -6.15
N HIS A 79 3.01 5.36 -5.69
CA HIS A 79 4.35 4.89 -6.01
C HIS A 79 4.65 3.59 -5.24
N VAL A 80 4.45 2.45 -5.88
CA VAL A 80 4.67 1.15 -5.25
C VAL A 80 6.15 0.78 -5.21
N VAL A 81 6.59 0.23 -4.07
CA VAL A 81 7.87 -0.48 -3.94
C VAL A 81 7.61 -1.94 -3.57
N ARG A 82 8.52 -2.83 -3.98
CA ARG A 82 8.42 -4.28 -3.71
C ARG A 82 9.25 -4.73 -2.51
N SER A 83 10.08 -3.85 -1.96
CA SER A 83 10.85 -4.09 -0.74
C SER A 83 10.68 -2.93 0.24
N PRO A 84 10.47 -3.19 1.54
CA PRO A 84 10.36 -2.13 2.54
C PRO A 84 11.65 -1.31 2.64
N ALA A 85 12.81 -1.89 2.28
CA ALA A 85 14.09 -1.17 2.25
C ALA A 85 14.13 -0.01 1.24
N GLN A 86 13.20 0.01 0.27
CA GLN A 86 13.14 1.04 -0.77
C GLN A 86 12.17 2.19 -0.44
N LEU A 87 11.38 2.08 0.64
CA LEU A 87 10.38 3.09 0.99
C LEU A 87 10.97 4.50 1.15
N GLY A 88 12.08 4.60 1.88
CA GLY A 88 12.74 5.88 2.14
C GLY A 88 13.34 6.50 0.88
N SER A 89 14.05 5.72 0.08
CA SER A 89 14.67 6.22 -1.16
C SER A 89 13.61 6.59 -2.20
N LYS A 90 12.55 5.81 -2.35
CA LYS A 90 11.43 6.15 -3.25
C LYS A 90 10.69 7.40 -2.79
N MET A 91 10.44 7.55 -1.49
CA MET A 91 9.80 8.77 -0.99
C MET A 91 10.64 10.01 -1.27
N LYS A 92 11.94 9.93 -1.01
CA LYS A 92 12.90 11.00 -1.29
C LYS A 92 12.88 11.43 -2.76
N GLU A 93 12.89 10.47 -3.68
CA GLU A 93 12.74 10.70 -5.13
C GLU A 93 11.43 11.42 -5.47
N VAL A 94 10.30 10.96 -4.92
CA VAL A 94 8.96 11.49 -5.20
C VAL A 94 8.78 12.93 -4.73
N ILE A 95 9.36 13.31 -3.58
CA ILE A 95 9.29 14.68 -3.05
C ILE A 95 10.41 15.61 -3.54
N GLY A 96 11.33 15.10 -4.38
CA GLY A 96 12.41 15.90 -4.97
C GLY A 96 13.48 16.38 -3.98
N LYS A 97 13.79 15.59 -2.94
CA LYS A 97 14.87 15.89 -1.97
C LYS A 97 16.04 14.92 -2.14
#